data_AF-A0A933GJQ0-F1
#
_entry.id   AF-A0A933GJQ0-F1
#
_cell.length_a   1.000
_cell.length_b   1.000
_cell.length_c   1.000
_cell.angle_alpha   90.00
_cell.angle_beta   90.00
_cell.angle_gamma   90.00
#
_symmetry.space_group_name_H-M   'P 1'
#
loop_
_entity.id
_entity.type
_entity.pdbx_description
1 polymer ?
#
loop_
_entity_poly.entity_id
_entity_poly.type
_entity_poly.pdbx_seq_one_letter_code
_entity_poly.pdbx_strand_id
1 'polypeptide(L)'
;YMHLAAASLGLGSQWVSSVSSPYVQCLIKNLLMMPEELHIYDMMAVGYSLEQPRPRIVREKSSMIHRDGYDRSKLRNDEEIFSFIKSLRQ
;
A
#
# COMPACT_ATOMS: atom_id res chain seq x y z
N TYR A 1 1.57 8.59 9.82
CA TYR A 1 0.57 9.41 10.54
C TYR A 1 -0.34 10.25 9.64
N MET A 2 0.07 10.66 8.43
CA MET A 2 -0.76 11.51 7.56
C MET A 2 -2.15 10.95 7.22
N HIS A 3 -2.26 9.66 6.87
CA HIS A 3 -3.58 9.03 6.63
C HIS A 3 -4.50 9.03 7.85
N LEU A 4 -3.95 8.83 9.05
CA LEU A 4 -4.74 8.84 10.29
C LEU A 4 -5.23 10.26 10.60
N ALA A 5 -4.39 11.27 10.37
CA ALA A 5 -4.78 12.67 10.50
C ALA A 5 -5.90 13.03 9.51
N ALA A 6 -5.76 12.66 8.23
CA ALA A 6 -6.80 12.86 7.23
C ALA A 6 -8.13 12.20 7.66
N ALA A 7 -8.09 10.94 8.10
CA ALA A 7 -9.27 10.22 8.57
C ALA A 7 -9.91 10.90 9.80
N SER A 8 -9.11 11.41 10.74
CA SER A 8 -9.63 12.12 11.92
C SER A 8 -10.32 13.44 11.59
N LEU A 9 -10.00 14.04 10.44
CA LEU A 9 -10.63 15.24 9.90
C LEU A 9 -11.82 14.92 8.97
N GLY A 10 -12.21 13.64 8.86
CA GLY A 10 -13.28 13.20 7.95
C GLY A 10 -12.88 13.19 6.47
N LEU A 11 -11.59 13.23 6.16
CA LEU A 11 -11.06 13.18 4.79
C LEU A 11 -10.72 11.75 4.37
N GLY A 12 -10.95 11.46 3.09
CA GLY A 12 -10.40 10.30 2.41
C GLY A 12 -8.94 10.55 2.03
N SER A 13 -8.15 9.47 1.93
CA SER A 13 -6.76 9.56 1.48
C SER A 13 -6.27 8.25 0.86
N GLN A 14 -5.37 8.35 -0.12
CA GLN A 14 -4.81 7.21 -0.86
C GLN A 14 -3.33 7.42 -1.19
N TRP A 15 -2.51 6.39 -0.96
CA TRP A 15 -1.16 6.33 -1.49
C TRP A 15 -1.17 6.10 -2.99
N VAL A 16 -0.37 6.87 -3.71
CA VAL A 16 -0.13 6.74 -5.14
C VAL A 16 1.35 6.43 -5.34
N SER A 17 1.72 5.16 -5.15
CA SER A 17 3.12 4.71 -5.20
C SER A 17 3.71 4.64 -6.61
N SER A 18 2.85 4.60 -7.64
CA SER A 18 3.27 4.62 -9.05
C SER A 18 4.08 5.87 -9.42
N VAL A 19 4.03 6.94 -8.60
CA VAL A 19 4.87 8.13 -8.79
C VAL A 19 6.37 7.85 -8.67
N SER A 20 6.74 6.76 -8.00
CA SER A 20 8.14 6.33 -7.88
C SER A 20 8.69 5.66 -9.14
N SER A 21 7.81 5.24 -10.07
CA SER A 21 8.22 4.69 -11.36
C SER A 21 9.11 5.68 -12.12
N PRO A 22 10.26 5.26 -12.70
CA PRO A 22 11.22 6.17 -13.32
C PRO A 22 10.61 7.14 -14.34
N TYR A 23 9.69 6.64 -15.17
CA TYR A 23 9.00 7.45 -16.18
C TYR A 23 8.09 8.51 -15.54
N VAL A 24 7.21 8.11 -14.63
CA VAL A 24 6.25 9.02 -13.98
C VAL A 24 6.99 10.04 -13.11
N GLN A 25 8.02 9.60 -12.39
CA GLN A 25 8.84 10.45 -11.55
C GLN A 25 9.53 11.55 -12.36
N CYS A 26 10.10 11.21 -13.53
CA CYS A 26 10.71 12.19 -14.44
C CYS A 26 9.72 13.27 -14.85
N LEU A 27 8.49 12.89 -15.23
CA LEU A 27 7.44 13.84 -15.59
C LEU A 27 7.04 14.73 -14.42
N ILE A 28 6.86 14.18 -13.21
CA ILE A 28 6.50 14.96 -12.03
C ILE A 28 7.62 15.92 -11.63
N LYS A 29 8.88 15.47 -11.65
CA LYS A 29 10.03 16.32 -11.35
C LYS A 29 10.12 17.50 -12.32
N ASN A 30 9.92 17.24 -13.62
CA ASN A 30 9.91 18.30 -14.62
C ASN A 30 8.76 19.28 -14.38
N LEU A 31 7.55 18.77 -14.12
CA LEU A 31 6.36 19.60 -13.86
C LEU A 31 6.53 20.49 -12.63
N LEU A 32 7.11 19.96 -11.56
CA LEU A 32 7.29 20.67 -10.29
C LEU A 32 8.64 21.40 -10.18
N MET A 33 9.44 21.39 -11.26
CA MET A 33 10.79 21.95 -11.30
C MET A 33 11.68 21.44 -10.14
N MET A 34 11.56 20.15 -9.83
CA MET A 34 12.35 19.53 -8.78
C MET A 34 13.78 19.25 -9.25
N PRO A 35 14.78 19.41 -8.36
CA PRO A 35 16.14 18.96 -8.62
C PRO A 35 16.22 17.46 -8.93
N GLU A 36 17.17 17.07 -9.77
CA GLU A 36 17.33 15.69 -10.23
C GLU A 36 17.66 14.73 -9.09
N GLU A 37 18.40 15.20 -8.09
CA GLU A 37 18.92 14.44 -6.95
C GLU A 37 17.80 13.98 -5.99
N LEU A 38 16.70 14.73 -5.91
CA LEU A 38 15.58 14.40 -5.02
C LEU A 38 14.82 13.20 -5.56
N HIS A 39 14.39 12.29 -4.70
CA HIS A 39 13.59 11.13 -5.11
C HIS A 39 12.17 11.20 -4.57
N ILE A 40 11.20 10.94 -5.44
CA ILE A 40 9.78 10.85 -5.06
C ILE A 40 9.49 9.40 -4.69
N TYR A 41 9.32 9.14 -3.39
CA TYR A 41 8.99 7.80 -2.88
C TYR A 41 7.50 7.48 -3.03
N ASP A 42 6.65 8.40 -2.60
CA ASP A 42 5.21 8.24 -2.60
C ASP A 42 4.54 9.60 -2.73
N MET A 43 3.31 9.59 -3.23
CA MET A 43 2.40 10.73 -3.21
C MET A 43 1.13 10.32 -2.46
N MET A 44 0.53 11.25 -1.73
CA MET A 44 -0.75 11.05 -1.05
C MET A 44 -1.81 11.93 -1.68
N ALA A 45 -2.84 11.33 -2.27
CA ALA A 45 -4.08 12.05 -2.60
C ALA A 45 -4.92 12.18 -1.32
N VAL A 46 -5.49 13.35 -1.07
CA VAL A 46 -6.32 13.64 0.12
C VAL A 46 -7.44 14.61 -0.23
N GLY A 47 -8.64 14.38 0.32
CA GLY A 47 -9.80 15.22 0.07
C GLY A 47 -11.11 14.63 0.61
N TYR A 48 -12.23 15.30 0.34
CA TYR A 48 -13.55 14.78 0.70
C TYR A 48 -13.93 13.62 -0.23
N SER A 49 -14.30 12.49 0.37
CA SER A 49 -14.70 11.31 -0.39
C SER A 49 -16.16 11.44 -0.83
N LEU A 50 -16.43 11.18 -2.11
CA LEU A 50 -17.80 11.09 -2.63
C LEU A 50 -18.47 9.75 -2.26
N GLU A 51 -17.66 8.72 -1.98
CA GLU A 51 -18.13 7.37 -1.70
C GLU A 51 -17.54 6.84 -0.38
N GLN A 52 -18.26 5.90 0.25
CA GLN A 52 -17.72 5.17 1.40
C GLN A 52 -16.71 4.11 0.91
N PRO A 53 -15.50 4.05 1.50
CA PRO A 53 -14.51 3.06 1.09
C PRO A 53 -15.01 1.65 1.42
N ARG A 54 -14.80 0.73 0.48
CA ARG A 54 -15.10 -0.70 0.72
C ARG A 54 -14.17 -1.25 1.80
N PRO A 55 -14.64 -2.18 2.65
CA PRO A 55 -13.78 -2.87 3.60
C PRO A 55 -12.57 -3.48 2.90
N ARG A 56 -11.38 -3.23 3.43
CA ARG A 56 -10.16 -3.81 2.90
C ARG A 56 -10.15 -5.31 3.21
N ILE A 57 -10.01 -6.14 2.18
CA ILE A 57 -9.72 -7.56 2.36
C ILE A 57 -8.31 -7.68 2.91
N VAL A 58 -8.19 -8.13 4.15
CA VAL A 58 -6.93 -8.34 4.84
C VAL A 58 -6.79 -9.80 5.23
N ARG A 59 -5.55 -10.27 5.35
CA ARG A 59 -5.27 -11.61 5.84
C ARG A 59 -5.71 -11.75 7.30
N GLU A 60 -6.05 -12.97 7.67
CA GLU A 60 -6.34 -13.31 9.07
C GLU A 60 -5.11 -13.01 9.95
N LYS A 61 -5.36 -12.43 11.12
CA LYS A 61 -4.33 -11.86 12.01
C LYS A 61 -3.34 -12.92 12.50
N SER A 62 -3.83 -14.07 12.96
CA SER A 62 -3.00 -15.21 13.40
C SER A 62 -2.07 -15.69 12.29
N SER A 63 -2.44 -15.58 11.01
CA SER A 63 -1.57 -15.91 9.87
C SER A 63 -0.39 -14.96 9.68
N MET A 64 -0.40 -13.78 10.30
CA MET A 64 0.62 -12.73 10.16
C MET A 64 1.45 -12.50 11.43
N ILE A 65 0.92 -12.83 12.61
CA ILE A 65 1.65 -12.66 13.87
C ILE A 65 2.75 -13.71 13.98
N HIS A 66 3.98 -13.31 14.29
CA HIS A 66 5.05 -14.21 14.71
C HIS A 66 5.53 -13.75 16.09
N ARG A 67 5.74 -14.68 17.03
CA ARG A 67 6.21 -14.38 18.39
C ARG A 67 7.69 -14.72 18.49
N ASP A 68 8.47 -13.83 19.09
CA ASP A 68 9.93 -13.91 19.29
C ASP A 68 10.75 -13.92 17.99
N GLY A 69 10.44 -14.83 17.07
CA GLY A 69 11.05 -14.93 15.74
C GLY A 69 10.06 -15.44 14.70
N TYR A 70 10.54 -15.61 13.47
CA TYR A 70 9.71 -16.15 12.39
C TYR A 70 9.29 -17.59 12.69
N ASP A 71 7.99 -17.78 12.94
CA ASP A 71 7.35 -19.09 13.00
C ASP A 71 7.47 -19.84 11.67
N ARG A 72 8.38 -20.82 11.62
CA ARG A 72 8.64 -21.65 10.44
C ARG A 72 7.46 -22.53 10.03
N SER A 73 6.50 -22.78 10.91
CA SER A 73 5.28 -23.51 10.54
C SER A 73 4.40 -22.74 9.54
N LYS A 74 4.63 -21.43 9.41
CA LYS A 74 3.94 -20.55 8.45
C LYS A 74 4.66 -20.41 7.11
N LEU A 75 5.80 -21.09 6.95
CA LEU A 75 6.51 -21.15 5.69
C LEU A 75 5.71 -22.05 4.76
N ARG A 76 5.16 -21.46 3.70
CA ARG A 76 4.35 -22.20 2.74
C ARG A 76 5.24 -22.97 1.77
N ASN A 77 4.88 -24.22 1.48
CA ASN A 77 5.40 -24.93 0.33
C ASN A 77 4.71 -24.47 -0.97
N ASP A 78 5.15 -25.01 -2.11
CA ASP A 78 4.65 -24.63 -3.42
C ASP A 78 3.14 -24.92 -3.55
N GLU A 79 2.67 -26.09 -3.09
CA GLU A 79 1.26 -26.46 -3.13
C GLU A 79 0.37 -25.51 -2.33
N GLU A 80 0.83 -25.10 -1.15
CA GLU A 80 0.17 -24.14 -0.27
C GLU A 80 0.17 -22.72 -0.86
N ILE A 81 1.25 -22.33 -1.56
CA ILE A 81 1.31 -21.07 -2.31
C ILE A 81 0.29 -21.07 -3.45
N PHE A 82 0.22 -22.14 -4.25
CA PHE A 82 -0.78 -22.27 -5.31
C PHE A 82 -2.20 -22.20 -4.79
N SER A 83 -2.47 -22.90 -3.67
CA SER A 83 -3.78 -22.89 -3.01
C SER A 83 -4.14 -21.49 -2.50
N PHE A 84 -3.18 -20.76 -1.92
CA PHE A 84 -3.35 -19.37 -1.49
C PHE A 84 -3.61 -18.41 -2.66
N ILE A 85 -2.90 -18.54 -3.77
CA ILE A 85 -3.12 -17.70 -4.96
C ILE A 85 -4.53 -17.92 -5.53
N LYS A 86 -5.02 -19.17 -5.53
CA LYS A 86 -6.39 -19.49 -5.95
C LYS A 86 -7.43 -18.82 -5.05
N SER A 87 -7.23 -18.81 -3.73
CA SER A 87 -8.19 -18.21 -2.79
C SER A 87 -8.24 -16.69 -2.85
N LEU A 88 -7.20 -16.01 -3.37
CA LEU A 88 -7.19 -14.56 -3.57
C LEU A 88 -8.03 -14.06 -4.76
N ARG A 89 -8.46 -14.98 -5.65
CA ARG A 89 -9.21 -14.65 -6.87
C ARG A 89 -10.71 -15.00 -6.79
N GLN A 90 -11.17 -15.47 -5.62
CA GLN A 90 -12.58 -15.71 -5.30
C GLN A 90 -13.11 -14.55 -4.45
#